data_AF-A0A419IVL6-F1
#
_entry.id   AF-A0A419IVL6-F1
#
_cell.length_a   1.000
_cell.length_b   1.000
_cell.length_c   1.000
_cell.angle_alpha   90.00
_cell.angle_beta   90.00
_cell.angle_gamma   90.00
#
_symmetry.space_group_name_H-M   'P 1'
#
loop_
_entity.id
_entity.type
_entity.pdbx_description
1 polymer ?
#
loop_
_entity_poly.entity_id
_entity_poly.type
_entity_poly.pdbx_seq_one_letter_code
_entity_poly.pdbx_strand_id
1 'polypeptide(L)'
;MKIKIVTKKKDHEQKLLKLVPYQIGMMKALSEEYKFKNPQEVVLRPMKVVNRPTESHCLAWAGYNLTTGYYVSMIMSLFNAGLRYELDVLSHEMAHIAVCQKLKRWGHPPLHEEMYKFAHVWVKKRVR
;
A
#
# COMPACT_ATOMS: atom_id res chain seq x y z
N MET A 1 -6.09 10.02 -7.93
CA MET A 1 -5.97 8.55 -7.76
C MET A 1 -7.25 8.03 -7.13
N LYS A 2 -7.83 6.99 -7.70
CA LYS A 2 -8.96 6.24 -7.15
C LYS A 2 -8.44 4.95 -6.49
N ILE A 3 -9.05 4.52 -5.39
CA ILE A 3 -8.80 3.17 -4.84
C ILE A 3 -10.02 2.30 -5.15
N LYS A 4 -9.79 1.16 -5.80
CA LYS A 4 -10.82 0.16 -6.08
C LYS A 4 -10.66 -1.00 -5.11
N ILE A 5 -11.64 -1.23 -4.24
CA ILE A 5 -11.62 -2.37 -3.33
C ILE A 5 -12.19 -3.60 -4.05
N VAL A 6 -11.48 -4.73 -3.98
CA VAL A 6 -11.93 -6.01 -4.55
C VAL A 6 -11.92 -7.09 -3.48
N THR A 7 -13.10 -7.42 -2.96
CA THR A 7 -13.30 -8.49 -1.98
C THR A 7 -14.71 -9.05 -2.11
N LYS A 8 -14.91 -10.31 -1.67
CA LYS A 8 -16.23 -10.95 -1.59
C LYS A 8 -16.83 -10.89 -0.18
N LYS A 9 -16.06 -10.44 0.82
CA LYS A 9 -16.47 -10.40 2.22
C LYS A 9 -16.65 -8.96 2.70
N LYS A 10 -17.80 -8.66 3.32
CA LYS A 10 -18.21 -7.32 3.75
C LYS A 10 -17.34 -6.76 4.89
N ASP A 11 -16.93 -7.62 5.82
CA ASP A 11 -16.02 -7.26 6.91
C ASP A 11 -14.64 -6.85 6.38
N HIS A 12 -14.11 -7.56 5.37
CA HIS A 12 -12.89 -7.15 4.67
C HIS A 12 -13.06 -5.80 3.97
N GLU A 13 -14.19 -5.57 3.31
CA GLU A 13 -14.46 -4.31 2.60
C GLU A 13 -14.45 -3.13 3.56
N GLN A 14 -15.20 -3.21 4.66
CA GLN A 14 -15.24 -2.17 5.69
C GLN A 14 -13.86 -1.88 6.28
N LYS A 15 -13.04 -2.92 6.48
CA LYS A 15 -11.67 -2.78 6.97
C LYS A 15 -10.77 -2.07 5.95
N LEU A 16 -10.78 -2.51 4.69
CA LEU A 16 -9.99 -1.90 3.62
C LEU A 16 -10.41 -0.44 3.35
N LEU A 17 -11.70 -0.12 3.48
CA LEU A 17 -12.23 1.25 3.36
C LEU A 17 -11.56 2.22 4.34
N LYS A 18 -11.21 1.78 5.55
CA LYS A 18 -10.53 2.62 6.55
C LYS A 18 -9.13 3.05 6.09
N LEU A 19 -8.49 2.27 5.22
CA LEU A 19 -7.13 2.54 4.74
C LEU A 19 -7.11 3.47 3.52
N VAL A 20 -8.22 3.55 2.78
CA VAL A 20 -8.31 4.32 1.52
C VAL A 20 -7.86 5.78 1.68
N PRO A 21 -8.31 6.56 2.69
CA PRO A 21 -7.90 7.95 2.83
C PRO A 21 -6.38 8.10 3.04
N TYR A 22 -5.78 7.19 3.81
CA TYR A 22 -4.34 7.18 4.06
C TYR A 22 -3.55 6.80 2.82
N GLN A 23 -4.01 5.81 2.07
CA GLN A 23 -3.38 5.42 0.81
C GLN A 23 -3.36 6.56 -0.20
N ILE A 24 -4.49 7.28 -0.33
CA ILE A 24 -4.60 8.47 -1.18
C ILE A 24 -3.66 9.57 -0.71
N GLY A 25 -3.67 9.87 0.59
CA GLY A 25 -2.84 10.91 1.19
C GLY A 25 -1.34 10.64 1.06
N MET A 26 -0.89 9.41 1.33
CA MET A 26 0.51 8.99 1.18
C MET A 26 0.98 9.15 -0.26
N MET A 27 0.23 8.60 -1.21
CA MET A 27 0.62 8.65 -2.62
C MET A 27 0.64 10.10 -3.15
N LYS A 28 -0.31 10.94 -2.72
CA LYS A 28 -0.29 12.38 -3.01
C LYS A 28 0.97 13.06 -2.48
N ALA A 29 1.30 12.84 -1.21
CA ALA A 29 2.49 13.42 -0.59
C ALA A 29 3.79 12.95 -1.27
N LEU A 30 3.90 11.66 -1.59
CA LEU A 30 5.04 11.11 -2.33
C LEU A 30 5.15 11.75 -3.72
N SER A 31 4.04 11.91 -4.43
CA SER A 31 4.00 12.52 -5.75
C SER A 31 4.41 13.99 -5.75
N GLU A 32 4.00 14.75 -4.73
CA GLU A 32 4.39 16.14 -4.52
C GLU A 32 5.88 16.27 -4.17
N GLU A 33 6.40 15.41 -3.29
CA GLU A 33 7.81 15.41 -2.87
C GLU A 33 8.73 15.00 -4.01
N TYR A 34 8.49 13.82 -4.59
CA TYR A 34 9.39 13.19 -5.55
C TYR A 34 9.05 13.49 -7.02
N LYS A 35 8.07 14.36 -7.27
CA LYS A 35 7.70 14.86 -8.61
C LYS A 35 7.41 13.74 -9.63
N PHE A 36 6.36 12.96 -9.38
CA PHE A 36 5.82 11.98 -10.34
C PHE A 36 4.30 12.08 -10.41
N LYS A 37 3.69 11.60 -11.50
CA LYS A 37 2.22 11.55 -11.61
C LYS A 37 1.66 10.35 -10.84
N ASN A 38 0.66 10.61 -10.00
CA ASN A 38 -0.04 9.55 -9.29
C ASN A 38 -0.68 8.54 -10.27
N PRO A 39 -0.78 7.26 -9.88
CA PRO A 39 -1.58 6.31 -10.64
C PRO A 39 -3.05 6.78 -10.67
N GLN A 40 -3.71 6.52 -11.80
CA GLN A 40 -5.12 6.82 -11.94
C GLN A 40 -5.97 5.99 -10.96
N GLU A 41 -5.67 4.69 -10.87
CA GLU A 41 -6.32 3.74 -9.97
C GLU A 41 -5.28 2.82 -9.32
N VAL A 42 -5.54 2.42 -8.08
CA VAL A 42 -4.88 1.29 -7.41
C VAL A 42 -5.95 0.35 -6.86
N VAL A 43 -5.80 -0.95 -7.12
CA VAL A 43 -6.68 -1.97 -6.57
C VAL A 43 -6.21 -2.37 -5.17
N LEU A 44 -7.09 -2.28 -4.17
CA LEU A 44 -6.84 -2.76 -2.82
C LEU A 44 -7.65 -4.03 -2.58
N ARG A 45 -6.98 -5.12 -2.20
CA ARG A 45 -7.64 -6.43 -2.05
C ARG A 45 -7.10 -7.23 -0.88
N PRO A 46 -7.89 -8.18 -0.35
CA PRO A 46 -7.36 -9.23 0.51
C PRO A 46 -6.29 -10.04 -0.21
N MET A 47 -5.18 -10.30 0.47
CA MET A 47 -4.23 -11.31 0.05
C MET A 47 -4.90 -12.68 0.19
N LYS A 48 -4.86 -13.50 -0.86
CA LYS A 48 -5.17 -14.92 -0.72
C LYS A 48 -4.10 -15.48 0.21
N VAL A 49 -4.48 -15.92 1.40
CA VAL A 49 -3.56 -16.60 2.32
C VAL A 49 -3.04 -17.82 1.57
N VAL A 50 -1.83 -17.71 1.04
CA VAL A 50 -1.04 -18.87 0.66
C VAL A 50 -0.62 -19.49 2.00
N ASN A 51 -0.64 -20.82 2.14
CA ASN A 51 -0.15 -21.54 3.33
C ASN A 51 1.36 -21.26 3.58
N ARG A 52 1.70 -20.01 3.90
CA ARG A 52 3.01 -19.59 4.35
C ARG A 52 2.94 -19.50 5.87
N PRO A 53 3.89 -20.10 6.59
CA PRO A 53 4.00 -19.90 8.02
C PRO A 53 3.99 -18.39 8.28
N THR A 54 3.26 -17.99 9.32
CA THR A 54 3.05 -16.61 9.81
C THR A 54 4.34 -15.82 10.11
N GLU A 55 5.50 -16.38 9.80
CA GLU A 55 6.83 -15.90 10.11
C GLU A 55 7.53 -15.22 8.92
N SER A 56 7.01 -15.32 7.68
CA SER A 56 7.61 -14.59 6.56
C SER A 56 7.06 -13.16 6.49
N HIS A 57 7.95 -12.19 6.71
CA HIS A 57 7.78 -10.72 6.77
C HIS A 57 6.99 -10.00 5.64
N CYS A 58 6.38 -10.72 4.69
CA CYS A 58 5.61 -10.12 3.59
C CYS A 58 4.11 -10.13 3.94
N LEU A 59 3.70 -9.08 4.65
CA LEU A 59 2.38 -8.92 5.27
C LEU A 59 1.37 -8.15 4.40
N ALA A 60 1.90 -7.48 3.38
CA ALA A 60 1.18 -6.99 2.22
C ALA A 60 2.07 -7.13 0.97
N TRP A 61 1.49 -6.98 -0.21
CA TRP A 61 2.22 -7.02 -1.47
C TRP A 61 1.62 -6.07 -2.51
N ALA A 62 2.40 -5.07 -2.89
CA ALA A 62 2.20 -4.21 -4.04
C ALA A 62 2.74 -4.85 -5.33
N GLY A 63 1.98 -4.72 -6.41
CA GLY A 63 2.42 -5.17 -7.72
C GLY A 63 1.74 -4.41 -8.85
N TYR A 64 2.12 -4.75 -10.08
CA TYR A 64 1.50 -4.26 -11.29
C TYR A 64 1.07 -5.43 -12.17
N ASN A 65 -0.14 -5.36 -12.69
CA ASN A 65 -0.68 -6.30 -13.66
C ASN A 65 -1.16 -5.53 -14.88
N LEU A 66 -0.95 -6.07 -16.08
CA LEU A 66 -1.32 -5.41 -17.34
C LEU A 66 -2.83 -5.12 -17.45
N THR A 67 -3.67 -5.96 -16.86
CA THR A 67 -5.13 -5.84 -16.90
C THR A 67 -5.67 -4.96 -15.77
N THR A 68 -5.18 -5.16 -14.54
CA THR A 68 -5.73 -4.47 -13.35
C THR A 68 -4.94 -3.24 -12.91
N GLY A 69 -3.81 -2.95 -13.56
CA GLY A 69 -2.88 -1.91 -13.15
C GLY A 69 -2.21 -2.21 -11.81
N TYR A 70 -1.92 -1.16 -11.05
CA TYR A 70 -1.33 -1.27 -9.72
C TYR A 70 -2.31 -1.91 -8.74
N TYR A 71 -1.81 -2.81 -7.90
CA TYR A 71 -2.58 -3.39 -6.82
C TYR A 71 -1.78 -3.44 -5.53
N VAL A 72 -2.47 -3.49 -4.40
CA VAL A 72 -1.96 -3.84 -3.08
C VAL A 72 -2.83 -4.97 -2.53
N SER A 73 -2.19 -6.05 -2.11
CA SER A 73 -2.85 -7.19 -1.46
C SER A 73 -2.45 -7.22 0.01
N MET A 74 -3.40 -7.26 0.96
CA MET A 74 -3.09 -7.24 2.40
C MET A 74 -3.59 -8.49 3.11
N ILE A 75 -2.82 -9.01 4.07
CA ILE A 75 -3.27 -10.14 4.89
C ILE A 75 -4.32 -9.64 5.90
N MET A 76 -5.51 -10.22 5.85
CA MET A 76 -6.66 -9.75 6.64
C MET A 76 -6.56 -10.07 8.14
N SER A 77 -5.76 -11.07 8.54
CA SER A 77 -5.54 -11.40 9.96
C SER A 77 -4.78 -10.31 10.72
N LEU A 78 -4.00 -9.48 10.03
CA LEU A 78 -3.26 -8.36 10.62
C LEU A 78 -4.15 -7.16 10.95
N PHE A 79 -5.40 -7.15 10.49
CA PHE A 79 -6.35 -6.08 10.83
C PHE A 79 -6.82 -6.12 12.29
N ASN A 80 -6.28 -7.06 13.07
CA ASN A 80 -6.44 -7.11 14.52
C ASN A 80 -5.20 -6.53 15.25
N ALA A 81 -4.11 -6.20 14.54
CA ALA A 81 -2.88 -5.63 15.11
C ALA A 81 -2.98 -4.11 15.36
N GLY A 82 -4.05 -3.47 14.89
CA GLY A 82 -4.33 -2.05 15.07
C GLY A 82 -3.93 -1.19 13.87
N LEU A 83 -4.65 -0.07 13.70
CA LEU A 83 -4.54 0.81 12.53
C LEU A 83 -3.10 1.28 12.26
N ARG A 84 -2.33 1.57 13.31
CA ARG A 84 -0.93 2.01 13.17
C ARG A 84 -0.08 0.97 12.45
N TYR A 85 -0.20 -0.30 12.85
CA TYR A 85 0.55 -1.39 12.24
C TYR A 85 0.14 -1.61 10.78
N GLU A 86 -1.17 -1.57 10.50
CA GLU A 86 -1.72 -1.69 9.15
C GLU A 86 -1.18 -0.60 8.21
N LEU A 87 -1.03 0.62 8.72
CA LEU A 87 -0.51 1.75 7.94
C LEU A 87 1.01 1.71 7.79
N ASP A 88 1.74 1.20 8.76
CA ASP A 88 3.19 0.96 8.63
C ASP A 88 3.45 -0.01 7.47
N VAL A 89 2.70 -1.12 7.41
CA VAL A 89 2.74 -2.07 6.29
C VAL A 89 2.34 -1.38 4.97
N LEU A 90 1.27 -0.59 4.97
CA LEU A 90 0.81 0.10 3.76
C LEU A 90 1.81 1.13 3.25
N SER A 91 2.58 1.78 4.13
CA SER A 91 3.59 2.76 3.75
C SER A 91 4.71 2.14 2.90
N HIS A 92 5.10 0.91 3.22
CA HIS A 92 6.07 0.12 2.45
C HIS A 92 5.53 -0.17 1.04
N GLU A 93 4.28 -0.65 0.95
CA GLU A 93 3.64 -0.95 -0.34
C GLU A 93 3.38 0.30 -1.20
N MET A 94 3.17 1.47 -0.57
CA MET A 94 3.07 2.73 -1.29
C MET A 94 4.41 3.19 -1.86
N ALA A 95 5.51 2.98 -1.14
CA ALA A 95 6.84 3.29 -1.64
C ALA A 95 7.16 2.48 -2.90
N HIS A 96 6.80 1.20 -2.92
CA HIS A 96 6.90 0.36 -4.11
C HIS A 96 6.19 0.94 -5.34
N ILE A 97 4.92 1.33 -5.20
CA ILE A 97 4.13 1.90 -6.29
C ILE A 97 4.72 3.26 -6.73
N ALA A 98 5.15 4.09 -5.77
CA ALA A 98 5.73 5.41 -6.04
C ALA A 98 7.05 5.30 -6.82
N VAL A 99 7.96 4.41 -6.39
CA VAL A 99 9.20 4.12 -7.11
C VAL A 99 8.91 3.64 -8.52
N CYS A 100 7.98 2.69 -8.68
CA CYS A 100 7.61 2.21 -10.00
C CYS A 100 7.02 3.33 -10.88
N GLN A 101 6.23 4.24 -10.30
CA GLN A 101 5.72 5.39 -11.04
C GLN A 101 6.81 6.36 -11.47
N LYS A 102 7.80 6.60 -10.60
CA LYS A 102 8.91 7.51 -10.86
C LYS A 102 9.92 6.94 -11.85
N LEU A 103 10.34 5.69 -11.67
CA LEU A 103 11.44 5.06 -12.39
C LEU A 103 11.00 4.10 -13.49
N LYS A 104 9.70 3.80 -13.59
CA LYS A 104 9.13 2.81 -14.52
C LYS A 104 9.73 1.41 -14.37
N ARG A 105 10.22 1.09 -13.16
CA ARG A 105 10.85 -0.19 -12.81
C ARG A 105 10.39 -0.65 -11.43
N TRP A 106 10.07 -1.94 -11.30
CA TRP A 106 9.81 -2.59 -10.02
C TRP A 106 11.10 -2.99 -9.31
N GLY A 107 11.10 -2.93 -7.98
CA GLY A 107 12.21 -3.38 -7.13
C GLY A 107 12.40 -2.50 -5.89
N HIS A 108 13.54 -2.69 -5.24
CA HIS A 108 14.00 -1.92 -4.07
C HIS A 108 15.30 -1.15 -4.38
N PRO A 109 15.30 -0.21 -5.33
CA PRO A 109 16.44 0.70 -5.48
C PRO A 109 16.59 1.57 -4.22
N PRO A 110 17.72 2.27 -4.02
CA PRO A 110 17.89 3.18 -2.88
C PRO A 110 16.73 4.17 -2.67
N LEU A 111 16.13 4.65 -3.77
CA LEU A 111 14.96 5.53 -3.74
C LEU A 111 13.73 4.92 -3.03
N HIS A 112 13.60 3.59 -3.02
CA HIS A 112 12.55 2.90 -2.28
C HIS A 112 12.65 3.14 -0.79
N GLU A 113 13.85 2.96 -0.21
CA GLU A 113 14.10 3.19 1.21
C GLU A 113 13.76 4.62 1.61
N GLU A 114 14.14 5.59 0.78
CA GLU A 114 13.84 7.01 1.00
C GLU A 114 12.33 7.28 0.99
N MET A 115 11.64 6.82 -0.06
CA MET A 115 10.19 6.98 -0.20
C MET A 115 9.42 6.27 0.92
N TYR A 116 9.88 5.09 1.35
CA TYR A 116 9.31 4.37 2.48
C TYR A 116 9.46 5.17 3.78
N LYS A 117 10.67 5.63 4.11
CA LYS A 117 10.91 6.45 5.31
C LYS A 117 10.05 7.71 5.31
N PHE A 118 9.92 8.38 4.16
CA PHE A 118 9.05 9.53 4.00
C PHE A 118 7.57 9.18 4.27
N ALA A 119 7.05 8.13 3.62
CA ALA A 119 5.66 7.69 3.78
C ALA A 119 5.36 7.29 5.23
N HIS A 120 6.29 6.58 5.87
CA HIS A 120 6.21 6.16 7.27
C HIS A 120 6.11 7.36 8.23
N VAL A 121 6.98 8.36 8.06
CA VAL A 121 6.92 9.60 8.86
C VAL A 121 5.62 10.36 8.60
N TRP A 122 5.16 10.40 7.36
CA TRP A 122 3.90 11.05 6.98
C TRP A 122 2.70 10.44 7.70
N VAL A 123 2.65 9.10 7.81
CA VAL A 123 1.59 8.35 8.53
C VAL A 123 1.65 8.63 10.02
N LYS A 124 2.84 8.52 10.64
CA LYS A 124 3.02 8.72 12.09
C LYS A 124 2.51 10.08 12.58
N LYS A 125 2.60 11.12 11.75
CA LYS A 125 2.11 12.47 12.09
C LYS A 125 0.57 12.56 12.13
N ARG A 126 -0.15 11.60 11.54
CA ARG A 126 -1.61 11.63 11.35
C ARG A 126 -2.38 10.61 12.18
N VAL A 127 -1.69 9.61 12.70
CA VAL A 127 -2.25 8.63 13.63
C VAL A 127 -1.64 8.92 14.99
N ARG A 128 -2.28 9.84 15.72
CA ARG A 128 -1.98 10.17 17.12
C ARG A 128 -3.00 9.52 18.03
#